data_AF-A0A662SJW9-F1
#
_entry.id   AF-A0A662SJW9-F1
#
_cell.length_a   1.000
_cell.length_b   1.000
_cell.length_c   1.000
_cell.angle_alpha   90.00
_cell.angle_beta   90.00
_cell.angle_gamma   90.00
#
_symmetry.space_group_name_H-M   'P 1'
#
loop_
_entity.id
_entity.type
_entity.pdbx_description
1 polymer ?
#
loop_
_entity_poly.entity_id
_entity_poly.type
_entity_poly.pdbx_seq_one_letter_code
_entity_poly.pdbx_strand_id
1 'polypeptide(L)'
;SSLSGGERVCVALSVRAGLAKAIGGGAVQSLIMDEPTIHLDQHRRGELIAAIREIGLPQVVVVTHSADFEGAADYVYLVEKRGGISVLVERPPLGKVNEARSSA
;
A
#
# COMPACT_ATOMS: atom_id res chain seq x y z
N SER A 1 24.87 9.50 -12.86
CA SER A 1 23.97 8.40 -13.27
C SER A 1 22.79 8.40 -12.32
N SER A 2 21.67 8.95 -12.76
CA SER A 2 20.55 9.31 -11.90
C SER A 2 19.57 8.16 -11.84
N LEU A 3 19.34 7.59 -10.65
CA LEU A 3 18.28 6.60 -10.41
C LEU A 3 16.98 7.04 -11.09
N SER A 4 16.34 6.11 -11.80
CA SER A 4 14.99 6.26 -12.34
C SER A 4 14.05 6.68 -11.20
N GLY A 5 13.03 7.47 -11.48
CA GLY A 5 12.07 7.86 -10.43
C GLY A 5 11.39 6.66 -9.75
N GLY A 6 11.26 5.51 -10.42
CA GLY A 6 10.79 4.26 -9.81
C GLY A 6 11.85 3.67 -8.88
N GLU A 7 13.11 3.62 -9.33
CA GLU A 7 14.24 3.20 -8.49
C GLU A 7 14.41 4.11 -7.27
N ARG A 8 14.16 5.42 -7.39
CA ARG A 8 14.18 6.34 -6.25
C ARG A 8 13.09 6.02 -5.25
N VAL A 9 11.88 5.67 -5.70
CA VAL A 9 10.77 5.29 -4.82
C VAL A 9 11.05 3.96 -4.14
N CYS A 10 11.54 2.95 -4.88
CA CYS A 10 11.95 1.68 -4.31
C CYS A 10 13.10 1.84 -3.30
N VAL A 11 14.15 2.61 -3.63
CA VAL A 11 15.26 2.91 -2.69
C VAL A 11 14.74 3.67 -1.48
N ALA A 12 13.88 4.66 -1.67
CA ALA A 12 13.24 5.44 -0.61
C ALA A 12 12.40 4.57 0.34
N LEU A 13 11.65 3.60 -0.19
CA LEU A 13 10.86 2.64 0.56
C LEU A 13 11.75 1.63 1.28
N SER A 14 12.72 1.04 0.58
CA SER A 14 13.68 0.09 1.15
C SER A 14 14.50 0.69 2.29
N VAL A 15 14.95 1.94 2.15
CA VAL A 15 15.66 2.66 3.22
C VAL A 15 14.72 2.94 4.39
N ARG A 16 13.50 3.42 4.14
CA ARG A 16 12.52 3.69 5.22
C ARG A 16 12.10 2.42 5.93
N ALA A 17 11.86 1.33 5.21
CA ALA A 17 11.53 0.01 5.76
C ALA A 17 12.70 -0.61 6.53
N GLY A 18 13.92 -0.47 6.01
CA GLY A 18 15.14 -0.89 6.70
C GLY A 18 15.38 -0.10 7.99
N LEU A 19 15.19 1.22 7.95
CA LEU A 19 15.29 2.08 9.12
C LEU A 19 14.19 1.80 10.14
N ALA A 20 12.96 1.60 9.68
CA ALA A 20 11.83 1.15 10.48
C ALA A 20 12.13 -0.15 11.23
N LYS A 21 12.67 -1.15 10.53
CA LYS A 21 13.10 -2.42 11.15
C LYS A 21 14.26 -2.23 12.14
N ALA A 22 15.25 -1.41 11.78
CA ALA A 22 16.45 -1.16 12.59
C ALA A 22 16.18 -0.36 13.86
N ILE A 23 15.39 0.72 13.77
CA ILE A 23 15.02 1.58 14.90
C ILE A 23 13.93 0.93 15.74
N GLY A 24 12.96 0.26 15.10
CA GLY A 24 11.80 -0.31 15.77
C GLY A 24 12.05 -1.65 16.46
N GLY A 25 13.25 -2.23 16.39
CA GLY A 25 13.54 -3.56 16.97
C GLY A 25 12.63 -4.67 16.41
N GLY A 26 12.18 -4.53 15.16
CA GLY A 26 11.19 -5.43 14.55
C GLY A 26 9.71 -5.03 14.73
N ALA A 27 9.41 -3.91 15.39
CA ALA A 27 8.04 -3.50 15.73
C ALA A 27 7.29 -2.69 14.65
N VAL A 28 7.87 -2.46 13.47
CA VAL A 28 7.13 -1.76 12.41
C VAL A 28 6.21 -2.75 11.71
N GLN A 29 4.94 -2.69 12.11
CA GLN A 29 3.87 -3.58 11.66
C GLN A 29 3.01 -2.96 10.55
N SER A 30 3.13 -1.64 10.30
CA SER A 30 2.28 -0.92 9.37
C SER A 30 3.02 0.15 8.57
N LEU A 31 2.67 0.32 7.30
CA LEU A 31 3.08 1.42 6.42
C LEU A 31 1.85 2.15 5.89
N ILE A 32 1.86 3.49 5.93
CA ILE A 32 0.81 4.32 5.33
C ILE A 32 1.44 5.19 4.25
N MET A 33 0.84 5.21 3.06
CA MET A 33 1.29 6.00 1.92
C MET A 33 0.15 6.88 1.42
N ASP A 34 0.37 8.18 1.38
CA ASP A 34 -0.56 9.16 0.83
C ASP A 34 -0.12 9.56 -0.57
N GLU A 35 -0.97 9.28 -1.56
CA GLU A 35 -0.76 9.48 -2.99
C GLU A 35 0.66 9.13 -3.50
N PRO A 36 1.12 7.87 -3.33
CA PRO A 36 2.46 7.48 -3.74
C PRO A 36 2.63 7.39 -5.27
N THR A 37 1.54 7.52 -6.02
CA THR A 37 1.51 7.49 -7.49
C THR A 37 1.75 8.84 -8.15
N ILE A 38 1.97 9.91 -7.36
CA ILE A 38 2.25 11.24 -7.89
C ILE A 38 3.48 11.18 -8.83
N HIS A 39 3.31 11.67 -10.06
CA HIS A 39 4.31 11.65 -11.13
C HIS A 39 4.76 10.24 -11.60
N LEU A 40 3.96 9.20 -11.38
CA LEU A 40 4.20 7.85 -11.92
C LEU A 40 3.28 7.57 -13.11
N ASP A 41 3.88 7.11 -14.21
CA ASP A 41 3.16 6.47 -15.31
C ASP A 41 2.67 5.07 -14.92
N GLN A 42 1.85 4.46 -15.76
CA GLN A 42 1.25 3.15 -15.51
C GLN A 42 2.28 2.04 -15.23
N HIS A 43 3.40 2.03 -15.96
CA HIS A 43 4.44 1.03 -15.77
C HIS A 43 5.05 1.13 -14.37
N ARG A 44 5.39 2.35 -13.97
CA ARG A 44 6.00 2.63 -12.66
C ARG A 44 5.04 2.44 -11.50
N ARG A 45 3.73 2.64 -11.71
CA ARG A 45 2.71 2.26 -10.73
C ARG A 45 2.71 0.75 -10.50
N GLY A 46 2.87 -0.04 -11.56
CA GLY A 46 3.06 -1.49 -11.45
C GLY A 46 4.32 -1.87 -10.65
N GLU A 47 5.45 -1.21 -10.89
CA GLU A 47 6.69 -1.42 -10.12
C GLU A 47 6.50 -1.09 -8.62
N LEU A 48 5.81 0.01 -8.31
CA LEU A 48 5.50 0.40 -6.94
C LEU A 48 4.63 -0.65 -6.25
N ILE A 49 3.57 -1.12 -6.92
CA ILE A 49 2.69 -2.17 -6.40
C ILE A 49 3.51 -3.44 -6.10
N ALA A 50 4.38 -3.86 -7.02
CA ALA A 50 5.23 -5.02 -6.82
C ALA A 50 6.16 -4.84 -5.60
N ALA A 51 6.83 -3.69 -5.51
CA ALA A 51 7.71 -3.37 -4.40
C ALA A 51 6.97 -3.39 -3.05
N ILE A 52 5.76 -2.82 -2.97
CA ILE A 52 4.95 -2.82 -1.74
C ILE A 52 4.67 -4.26 -1.26
N ARG A 53 4.34 -5.17 -2.19
CA ARG A 53 4.09 -6.58 -1.86
C ARG A 53 5.35 -7.31 -1.39
N GLU A 54 6.51 -6.97 -1.95
CA GLU A 54 7.80 -7.58 -1.59
C GLU A 54 8.32 -7.16 -0.20
N ILE A 55 8.00 -5.95 0.29
CA ILE A 55 8.47 -5.48 1.60
C ILE A 55 7.95 -6.39 2.74
N GLY A 56 6.82 -7.07 2.55
CA GLY A 56 6.29 -8.07 3.47
C GLY A 56 5.88 -7.50 4.82
N LEU A 57 5.36 -6.28 4.86
CA LEU A 57 4.81 -5.70 6.08
C LEU A 57 3.42 -6.31 6.38
N PRO A 58 3.08 -6.53 7.66
CA PRO A 58 1.77 -7.05 8.05
C PRO A 58 0.59 -6.19 7.58
N GLN A 59 0.79 -4.87 7.51
CA GLN A 59 -0.25 -3.94 7.08
C GLN A 59 0.33 -2.83 6.20
N VAL A 60 -0.33 -2.57 5.07
CA VAL A 60 -0.06 -1.40 4.24
C VAL A 60 -1.37 -0.71 3.92
N VAL A 61 -1.44 0.60 4.18
CA VAL A 61 -2.58 1.45 3.82
C VAL A 61 -2.11 2.42 2.74
N VAL A 62 -2.79 2.41 1.60
CA VAL A 62 -2.51 3.33 0.50
C VAL A 62 -3.74 4.20 0.28
N VAL A 63 -3.53 5.52 0.30
CA VAL A 63 -4.55 6.51 -0.08
C VAL A 63 -4.20 6.95 -1.49
N THR A 64 -5.06 6.66 -2.46
CA THR A 64 -4.86 7.11 -3.83
C THR A 64 -6.16 7.25 -4.60
N HIS A 65 -6.15 8.14 -5.60
CA HIS A 65 -7.18 8.20 -6.65
C HIS A 65 -6.90 7.27 -7.84
N SER A 66 -5.84 6.46 -7.80
CA SER A 66 -5.45 5.54 -8.88
C SER A 66 -6.18 4.19 -8.80
N ALA A 67 -6.99 3.89 -9.82
CA ALA A 67 -7.67 2.60 -9.95
C ALA A 67 -6.71 1.39 -10.13
N ASP A 68 -5.44 1.63 -10.50
CA ASP A 68 -4.44 0.57 -10.67
C ASP A 68 -4.18 -0.21 -9.37
N PHE A 69 -4.47 0.39 -8.21
CA PHE A 69 -4.34 -0.25 -6.90
C PHE A 69 -5.54 -1.12 -6.52
N GLU A 70 -6.72 -0.92 -7.12
CA GLU A 70 -7.94 -1.67 -6.79
C GLU A 70 -7.75 -3.17 -7.03
N GLY A 71 -7.08 -3.55 -8.13
CA GLY A 71 -6.81 -4.94 -8.47
C GLY A 71 -5.67 -5.59 -7.67
N ALA A 72 -4.88 -4.80 -6.95
CA ALA A 72 -3.71 -5.28 -6.22
C ALA A 72 -3.90 -5.31 -4.70
N ALA A 73 -4.92 -4.64 -4.17
CA ALA A 73 -5.18 -4.53 -2.75
C ALA A 73 -6.04 -5.69 -2.23
N ASP A 74 -5.79 -6.11 -0.99
CA ASP A 74 -6.63 -7.10 -0.30
C ASP A 74 -8.00 -6.51 0.10
N TYR A 75 -8.03 -5.20 0.38
CA TYR A 75 -9.22 -4.46 0.79
C TYR A 75 -9.24 -3.09 0.10
N VAL A 76 -10.38 -2.72 -0.49
CA VAL A 76 -10.59 -1.41 -1.14
C VAL A 76 -11.68 -0.64 -0.42
N TYR A 77 -11.38 0.60 -0.03
CA TYR A 77 -12.32 1.52 0.61
C TYR A 77 -12.57 2.71 -0.32
N LEU A 78 -13.75 2.78 -0.93
CA LEU A 78 -14.10 3.90 -1.81
C LEU A 78 -14.69 5.05 -1.00
N VAL A 79 -14.02 6.21 -1.03
CA VAL A 79 -14.46 7.41 -0.31
C VAL A 79 -14.92 8.48 -1.30
N GLU A 80 -16.13 9.01 -1.11
CA GLU A 80 -16.68 10.14 -1.88
C GLU A 80 -16.99 11.33 -0.99
N LYS A 81 -16.86 12.54 -1.53
CA LYS A 81 -17.31 13.76 -0.86
C LYS A 81 -18.75 14.10 -1.30
N ARG A 82 -19.72 13.95 -0.40
CA ARG A 82 -21.15 14.26 -0.65
C ARG A 82 -21.59 15.40 0.25
N GLY A 83 -22.03 16.51 -0.33
CA GLY A 83 -22.51 17.68 0.44
C GLY A 83 -21.47 18.25 1.42
N GLY A 84 -20.17 18.13 1.11
CA GLY A 84 -19.09 18.58 2.00
C GLY A 84 -18.60 17.54 3.01
N ILE A 85 -19.26 16.38 3.11
CA ILE A 85 -18.93 15.30 4.06
C ILE A 85 -18.28 14.15 3.30
N SER A 86 -17.20 13.59 3.83
CA SER A 86 -16.59 12.36 3.31
C SER A 86 -17.40 11.14 3.73
N VAL A 87 -17.87 10.37 2.76
CA VAL A 87 -18.72 9.19 2.94
C VAL A 87 -18.00 7.98 2.33
N LEU A 88 -18.00 6.87 3.06
CA LEU A 88 -17.51 5.59 2.55
C LEU A 88 -18.63 4.92 1.73
N VAL A 89 -18.40 4.78 0.43
CA VAL A 89 -19.40 4.33 -0.56
C VAL A 89 -19.37 2.82 -0.72
N GLU A 90 -18.17 2.24 -0.69
CA GLU A 90 -17.99 0.80 -0.72
C GLU A 90 -17.14 0.38 0.47
N ARG A 91 -17.65 -0.62 1.20
CA ARG A 91 -16.88 -1.33 2.22
C ARG A 91 -16.48 -2.66 1.60
N PRO A 92 -15.21 -3.07 1.71
CA PRO A 92 -14.91 -4.45 1.45
C PRO A 92 -15.75 -5.30 2.42
N PRO A 93 -16.23 -6.49 2.01
CA PRO A 93 -16.83 -7.41 2.96
C PRO A 93 -15.83 -7.59 4.10
N LEU A 94 -16.29 -7.39 5.35
CA LEU A 94 -15.52 -7.76 6.54
C LEU A 94 -15.03 -9.19 6.29
N GLY A 95 -13.71 -9.36 6.16
CA GLY A 95 -13.11 -10.50 5.46
C GLY A 95 -13.62 -11.85 5.94
N LYS A 96 -13.36 -12.91 5.15
CA LYS A 96 -13.43 -14.28 5.69
C LYS A 96 -12.48 -14.35 6.90
N VAL A 97 -13.05 -14.22 8.09
CA VAL A 97 -12.41 -14.58 9.34
C VAL A 97 -12.19 -16.08 9.27
N ASN A 98 -10.93 -16.52 9.27
CA ASN A 98 -10.45 -17.91 9.27
C ASN A 98 -10.47 -18.71 7.95
N GLU A 99 -9.34 -18.70 7.25
CA GLU A 99 -8.72 -19.97 6.79
C GLU A 99 -7.64 -20.47 7.78
N ALA A 100 -7.53 -19.87 8.97
CA ALA A 100 -6.83 -20.49 10.08
C ALA A 100 -7.75 -21.54 10.74
N ARG A 101 -7.76 -22.78 10.21
CA ARG A 101 -8.01 -24.08 10.93
C ARG A 101 -8.27 -25.30 10.03
N SER A 102 -7.74 -25.37 8.80
CA SER A 102 -7.82 -26.62 8.01
C SER A 102 -6.50 -27.07 7.41
N SER A 103 -5.50 -27.24 8.28
CA SER A 103 -4.51 -28.30 8.13
C SER A 103 -4.05 -28.72 9.52
N ALA A 104 -4.79 -29.70 10.04
CA ALA A 104 -4.27 -30.67 10.99
C ALA A 104 -3.12 -31.46 10.34
#